data_AF-A0AAD5NC97-F1
#
_entry.id   AF-A0AAD5NC97-F1
#
_cell.length_a   1.000
_cell.length_b   1.000
_cell.length_c   1.000
_cell.angle_alpha   90.00
_cell.angle_beta   90.00
_cell.angle_gamma   90.00
#
_symmetry.space_group_name_H-M   'P 1'
#
loop_
_entity.id
_entity.type
_entity.pdbx_description
1 polymer ?
#
loop_
_entity_poly.entity_id
_entity_poly.type
_entity_poly.pdbx_seq_one_letter_code
_entity_poly.pdbx_strand_id
1 'polypeptide(L)'
;MLFSPNSTPSIPPPLSPAMMSLLSDIIRHGGILSPLDLGITPATNSTSQQTPIVDDPDEGTITTGSRFQARSEYAGRRLAAQACALAEAGHTAFIHHTQVGASTILQDALAASALHAMRNPVNVAIVKTEIARRASLLVDAVEAALACNPPIELDLLPPVQALLIYQCIRLFSTSDITQQAQAERDAARLSAWADKLRQTISPFGPVNEWTDWIRQESVRRTAVFAETISGVYTFLKLGWDCEGRVSQLGFTAQAALWEARSAAEWRDIWKTSRRLELAMSTFGHDTQGANPEDFDELGKVICATYRGLDALEEWFDGDKATLKRWGLREDRSLPAY
;
A
#
# COMPACT_ATOMS: atom_id res chain seq x y z
N MET A 1 7.13 -51.60 11.33
CA MET A 1 6.26 -50.90 10.36
C MET A 1 6.95 -49.59 10.01
N LEU A 2 7.04 -49.32 8.71
CA LEU A 2 7.97 -48.38 8.08
C LEU A 2 7.60 -46.91 8.32
N PHE A 3 8.62 -46.09 8.57
CA PHE A 3 8.58 -44.63 8.44
C PHE A 3 8.35 -44.25 6.98
N SER A 4 7.42 -43.34 6.72
CA SER A 4 7.28 -42.68 5.40
C SER A 4 8.02 -41.33 5.43
N PRO A 5 8.99 -41.08 4.53
CA PRO A 5 9.68 -39.80 4.43
C PRO A 5 9.07 -38.89 3.35
N ASN A 6 9.22 -37.58 3.55
CA ASN A 6 9.12 -36.50 2.56
C ASN A 6 7.76 -36.21 1.93
N SER A 7 6.98 -35.36 2.61
CA SER A 7 6.08 -34.42 1.94
C SER A 7 6.90 -33.18 1.58
N THR A 8 7.36 -33.09 0.33
CA THR A 8 7.82 -31.81 -0.23
C THR A 8 6.63 -30.84 -0.24
N PRO A 9 6.79 -29.56 0.18
CA PRO A 9 5.71 -28.60 0.03
C PRO A 9 5.42 -28.45 -1.47
N SER A 10 4.20 -28.80 -1.89
CA SER A 10 3.79 -28.62 -3.28
C SER A 10 3.69 -27.12 -3.54
N ILE A 11 4.60 -26.61 -4.36
CA ILE A 11 4.54 -25.24 -4.87
C ILE A 11 3.31 -25.19 -5.80
N PRO A 12 2.27 -24.39 -5.48
CA PRO A 12 1.13 -24.26 -6.38
C PRO A 12 1.57 -23.63 -7.71
N PRO A 13 0.94 -24.00 -8.84
CA PRO A 13 1.32 -23.50 -10.16
C PRO A 13 1.06 -21.98 -10.28
N PRO A 14 1.85 -21.26 -11.10
CA PRO A 14 1.72 -19.81 -11.25
C PRO A 14 0.39 -19.42 -11.94
N LEU A 15 -0.13 -18.26 -11.49
CA LEU A 15 -1.19 -17.40 -12.04
C LEU A 15 -2.27 -18.08 -12.90
N SER A 16 -3.47 -18.27 -12.32
CA SER A 16 -4.64 -18.72 -13.08
C SER A 16 -5.07 -17.64 -14.11
N PRO A 17 -5.68 -18.04 -15.25
CA PRO A 17 -6.22 -17.09 -16.24
C PRO A 17 -7.22 -16.07 -15.66
N ALA A 18 -7.87 -16.40 -14.54
CA ALA A 18 -8.75 -15.49 -13.81
C ALA A 18 -7.98 -14.34 -13.14
N MET A 19 -6.74 -14.57 -12.67
CA MET A 19 -5.86 -13.56 -12.09
C MET A 19 -5.38 -12.56 -13.15
N MET A 20 -5.14 -13.03 -14.38
CA MET A 20 -4.82 -12.18 -15.54
C MET A 20 -6.03 -11.33 -15.97
N SER A 21 -7.24 -11.89 -15.93
CA SER A 21 -8.48 -11.16 -16.19
C SER A 21 -8.73 -10.10 -15.12
N LEU A 22 -8.44 -10.38 -13.85
CA LEU A 22 -8.73 -9.41 -12.80
C LEU A 22 -7.68 -8.29 -12.73
N LEU A 23 -6.41 -8.59 -13.00
CA LEU A 23 -5.41 -7.56 -13.32
C LEU A 23 -5.89 -6.69 -14.49
N SER A 24 -6.62 -7.26 -15.46
CA SER A 24 -7.20 -6.50 -16.57
C SER A 24 -8.45 -5.67 -16.20
N ASP A 25 -9.27 -6.11 -15.25
CA ASP A 25 -10.46 -5.38 -14.79
C ASP A 25 -10.13 -4.23 -13.83
N ILE A 26 -9.09 -4.38 -13.01
CA ILE A 26 -8.52 -3.31 -12.17
C ILE A 26 -8.11 -2.09 -13.02
N ILE A 27 -7.66 -2.34 -14.25
CA ILE A 27 -7.29 -1.30 -15.23
C ILE A 27 -8.53 -0.55 -15.73
N ARG A 28 -9.69 -1.20 -15.82
CA ARG A 28 -10.88 -0.64 -16.47
C ARG A 28 -11.56 0.46 -15.67
N HIS A 29 -11.37 0.49 -14.35
CA HIS A 29 -12.04 1.45 -13.44
C HIS A 29 -11.19 2.67 -13.04
N GLY A 30 -10.03 2.89 -13.69
CA GLY A 30 -9.15 4.05 -13.47
C GLY A 30 -9.42 5.26 -14.38
N GLY A 31 -10.66 5.48 -14.85
CA GLY A 31 -11.01 6.53 -15.81
C GLY A 31 -12.33 7.25 -15.52
N ILE A 32 -12.30 8.57 -15.68
CA ILE A 32 -13.43 9.51 -15.60
C ILE A 32 -14.51 9.17 -16.67
N LEU A 33 -15.78 9.47 -16.35
CA LEU A 33 -17.07 9.13 -17.01
C LEU A 33 -17.22 9.33 -18.56
N SER A 34 -17.72 8.28 -19.25
CA SER A 34 -18.69 8.13 -20.39
C SER A 34 -18.54 8.83 -21.78
N PRO A 35 -19.26 8.41 -22.87
CA PRO A 35 -19.88 7.10 -23.24
C PRO A 35 -19.75 6.68 -24.75
N LEU A 36 -19.86 5.36 -25.08
CA LEU A 36 -20.60 4.78 -26.25
C LEU A 36 -20.35 3.25 -26.45
N ASP A 37 -21.38 2.47 -26.09
CA ASP A 37 -22.05 1.35 -26.78
C ASP A 37 -21.46 -0.01 -27.24
N LEU A 38 -22.30 -1.03 -26.93
CA LEU A 38 -22.54 -2.38 -27.48
C LEU A 38 -21.58 -3.51 -27.06
N GLY A 39 -22.01 -4.68 -26.55
CA GLY A 39 -23.33 -5.27 -26.27
C GLY A 39 -23.18 -6.80 -26.06
N ILE A 40 -24.24 -7.44 -25.53
CA ILE A 40 -24.56 -8.89 -25.43
C ILE A 40 -24.42 -9.54 -24.03
N THR A 41 -25.55 -10.10 -23.58
CA THR A 41 -25.89 -10.79 -22.31
C THR A 41 -26.20 -12.29 -22.56
N PRO A 42 -26.68 -13.11 -21.59
CA PRO A 42 -26.06 -13.53 -20.32
C PRO A 42 -26.21 -15.05 -20.05
N ALA A 43 -25.68 -15.56 -18.92
CA ALA A 43 -26.22 -16.78 -18.26
C ALA A 43 -25.99 -16.82 -16.72
N THR A 44 -27.10 -16.60 -16.03
CA THR A 44 -27.64 -17.00 -14.71
C THR A 44 -26.96 -17.99 -13.74
N ASN A 45 -27.14 -17.67 -12.44
CA ASN A 45 -27.34 -18.49 -11.21
C ASN A 45 -26.07 -19.13 -10.58
N SER A 46 -25.87 -19.26 -9.25
CA SER A 46 -26.79 -19.37 -8.10
C SER A 46 -26.07 -19.08 -6.77
N THR A 47 -26.85 -18.67 -5.78
CA THR A 47 -26.53 -18.39 -4.37
C THR A 47 -26.10 -19.63 -3.57
N SER A 48 -25.08 -19.47 -2.69
CA SER A 48 -24.87 -20.34 -1.52
C SER A 48 -24.26 -19.53 -0.37
N GLN A 49 -25.01 -19.42 0.72
CA GLN A 49 -24.58 -18.89 2.02
C GLN A 49 -23.54 -19.79 2.67
N GLN A 50 -22.51 -19.22 3.32
CA GLN A 50 -21.76 -19.91 4.38
C GLN A 50 -21.18 -18.92 5.40
N THR A 51 -21.29 -19.32 6.65
CA THR A 51 -21.07 -18.64 7.94
C THR A 51 -19.60 -18.28 8.24
N PRO A 52 -19.31 -17.29 9.12
CA PRO A 52 -17.94 -16.83 9.35
C PRO A 52 -17.20 -17.73 10.34
N ILE A 53 -16.02 -18.21 9.93
CA ILE A 53 -15.03 -18.86 10.80
C ILE A 53 -14.10 -17.74 11.31
N VAL A 54 -14.03 -17.60 12.63
CA VAL A 54 -13.07 -16.74 13.34
C VAL A 54 -11.75 -17.50 13.42
N ASP A 55 -10.71 -17.03 12.73
CA ASP A 55 -9.35 -17.57 12.83
C ASP A 55 -8.52 -16.64 13.75
N ASP A 56 -8.03 -17.21 14.85
CA ASP A 56 -7.05 -16.65 15.79
C ASP A 56 -5.65 -16.66 15.13
N PRO A 57 -4.78 -15.63 15.30
CA PRO A 57 -3.54 -15.56 14.54
C PRO A 57 -2.41 -16.28 15.29
N ASP A 58 -2.10 -17.50 14.88
CA ASP A 58 -0.88 -18.20 15.30
C ASP A 58 0.28 -17.88 14.32
N GLU A 59 1.48 -17.72 14.88
CA GLU A 59 2.72 -17.30 14.21
C GLU A 59 3.02 -18.09 12.92
N GLY A 60 3.21 -17.36 11.82
CA GLY A 60 3.73 -17.93 10.55
C GLY A 60 2.70 -18.60 9.64
N THR A 61 1.42 -18.28 9.80
CA THR A 61 0.36 -18.82 8.94
C THR A 61 0.57 -18.41 7.48
N ILE A 62 0.76 -19.40 6.59
CA ILE A 62 0.80 -19.18 5.14
C ILE A 62 -0.61 -18.76 4.70
N THR A 63 -0.77 -17.48 4.37
CA THR A 63 -2.03 -16.94 3.87
C THR A 63 -2.30 -17.51 2.48
N THR A 64 -3.29 -18.42 2.35
CA THR A 64 -3.75 -18.99 1.06
C THR A 64 -5.28 -18.93 0.96
N GLY A 65 -5.80 -18.74 -0.26
CA GLY A 65 -7.24 -18.84 -0.55
C GLY A 65 -7.86 -17.60 -1.22
N SER A 66 -9.00 -17.78 -1.87
CA SER A 66 -9.73 -16.75 -2.64
C SER A 66 -10.12 -15.52 -1.82
N ARG A 67 -10.36 -15.68 -0.50
CA ARG A 67 -10.66 -14.56 0.42
C ARG A 67 -9.52 -13.56 0.55
N PHE A 68 -8.27 -14.02 0.45
CA PHE A 68 -7.08 -13.18 0.55
C PHE A 68 -6.71 -12.56 -0.80
N GLN A 69 -7.15 -13.18 -1.89
CA GLN A 69 -7.00 -12.63 -3.23
C GLN A 69 -7.74 -11.30 -3.40
N ALA A 70 -9.03 -11.24 -3.09
CA ALA A 70 -9.82 -10.00 -3.20
C ALA A 70 -9.23 -8.86 -2.35
N ARG A 71 -8.74 -9.17 -1.15
CA ARG A 71 -8.06 -8.22 -0.25
C ARG A 71 -6.74 -7.72 -0.83
N SER A 72 -5.92 -8.62 -1.37
CA SER A 72 -4.63 -8.28 -1.97
C SER A 72 -4.80 -7.44 -3.23
N GLU A 73 -5.80 -7.75 -4.05
CA GLU A 73 -6.12 -6.97 -5.26
C GLU A 73 -6.63 -5.58 -4.89
N TYR A 74 -7.48 -5.49 -3.86
CA TYR A 74 -7.91 -4.23 -3.29
C TYR A 74 -6.72 -3.40 -2.78
N ALA A 75 -5.86 -3.99 -1.94
CA ALA A 75 -4.69 -3.32 -1.42
C ALA A 75 -3.75 -2.88 -2.55
N GLY A 76 -3.49 -3.74 -3.54
CA GLY A 76 -2.68 -3.44 -4.72
C GLY A 76 -3.17 -2.20 -5.48
N ARG A 77 -4.50 -2.04 -5.65
CA ARG A 77 -5.08 -0.82 -6.23
C ARG A 77 -4.79 0.43 -5.40
N ARG A 78 -4.94 0.35 -4.07
CA ARG A 78 -4.71 1.47 -3.16
C ARG A 78 -3.23 1.85 -3.07
N LEU A 79 -2.34 0.86 -3.11
CA LEU A 79 -0.89 1.04 -3.17
C LEU A 79 -0.48 1.70 -4.49
N ALA A 80 -0.97 1.21 -5.64
CA ALA A 80 -0.70 1.80 -6.95
C ALA A 80 -1.18 3.26 -7.05
N ALA A 81 -2.33 3.57 -6.42
CA ALA A 81 -2.90 4.91 -6.40
C ALA A 81 -2.04 5.96 -5.65
N GLN A 82 -1.09 5.55 -4.80
CA GLN A 82 -0.25 6.50 -4.04
C GLN A 82 0.60 7.40 -4.95
N ALA A 83 0.97 6.93 -6.15
CA ALA A 83 1.68 7.76 -7.10
C ALA A 83 0.82 8.93 -7.59
N CYS A 84 -0.45 8.70 -7.92
CA CYS A 84 -1.39 9.76 -8.27
C CYS A 84 -1.72 10.65 -7.07
N ALA A 85 -1.91 10.07 -5.88
CA ALA A 85 -2.16 10.84 -4.66
C ALA A 85 -1.02 11.84 -4.36
N LEU A 86 0.24 11.41 -4.57
CA LEU A 86 1.38 12.32 -4.45
C LEU A 86 1.31 13.47 -5.46
N ALA A 87 0.98 13.19 -6.72
CA ALA A 87 0.85 14.22 -7.77
C ALA A 87 -0.24 15.24 -7.45
N GLU A 88 -1.39 14.78 -6.96
CA GLU A 88 -2.57 15.60 -6.73
C GLU A 88 -2.47 16.43 -5.44
N ALA A 89 -1.92 15.83 -4.38
CA ALA A 89 -2.00 16.41 -3.04
C ALA A 89 -0.63 16.76 -2.42
N GLY A 90 0.49 16.38 -3.05
CA GLY A 90 1.84 16.64 -2.53
C GLY A 90 2.20 15.84 -1.28
N HIS A 91 1.42 14.82 -0.96
CA HIS A 91 1.61 13.92 0.18
C HIS A 91 0.90 12.58 -0.07
N THR A 92 1.21 11.56 0.74
CA THR A 92 0.60 10.22 0.63
C THR A 92 0.27 9.66 2.01
N ALA A 93 -0.20 8.41 2.06
CA ALA A 93 -0.43 7.68 3.30
C ALA A 93 0.86 7.49 4.14
N PHE A 94 2.05 7.63 3.55
CA PHE A 94 3.35 7.43 4.20
C PHE A 94 4.38 8.56 3.97
N ILE A 95 4.02 9.59 3.19
CA ILE A 95 4.82 10.81 3.00
C ILE A 95 4.01 11.99 3.53
N HIS A 96 4.51 12.66 4.56
CA HIS A 96 3.83 13.79 5.17
C HIS A 96 3.95 15.06 4.29
N HIS A 97 2.95 15.95 4.33
CA HIS A 97 2.87 17.15 3.48
C HIS A 97 4.05 18.12 3.65
N THR A 98 4.71 18.13 4.80
CA THR A 98 5.88 18.97 5.05
C THR A 98 7.18 18.44 4.42
N GLN A 99 7.21 17.18 3.97
CA GLN A 99 8.46 16.53 3.56
C GLN A 99 8.84 16.81 2.10
N VAL A 100 7.86 16.86 1.20
CA VAL A 100 8.13 16.98 -0.24
C VAL A 100 8.85 18.28 -0.56
N GLY A 101 8.41 19.40 0.00
CA GLY A 101 9.07 20.69 -0.21
C GLY A 101 10.51 20.75 0.32
N ALA A 102 10.85 19.93 1.31
CA ALA A 102 12.15 19.93 1.98
C ALA A 102 13.18 18.95 1.39
N SER A 103 12.79 18.10 0.45
CA SER A 103 13.65 17.04 -0.11
C SER A 103 13.60 17.03 -1.63
N THR A 104 14.74 17.27 -2.27
CA THR A 104 14.88 17.19 -3.73
C THR A 104 14.58 15.80 -4.27
N ILE A 105 14.86 14.75 -3.49
CA ILE A 105 14.53 13.35 -3.83
C ILE A 105 13.02 13.16 -3.91
N LEU A 106 12.27 13.73 -2.96
CA LEU A 106 10.80 13.65 -2.96
C LEU A 106 10.16 14.59 -3.98
N GLN A 107 10.79 15.72 -4.30
CA GLN A 107 10.37 16.56 -5.43
C GLN A 107 10.51 15.82 -6.76
N ASP A 108 11.58 15.04 -6.93
CA ASP A 108 11.77 14.21 -8.13
C ASP A 108 10.73 13.08 -8.22
N ALA A 109 10.36 12.48 -7.08
CA ALA A 109 9.27 11.51 -7.00
C ALA A 109 7.92 12.16 -7.33
N LEU A 110 7.63 13.37 -6.81
CA LEU A 110 6.45 14.16 -7.14
C LEU A 110 6.36 14.44 -8.65
N ALA A 111 7.48 14.85 -9.28
CA ALA A 111 7.53 15.10 -10.71
C ALA A 111 7.25 13.83 -11.54
N ALA A 112 7.83 12.69 -11.14
CA ALA A 112 7.56 11.40 -11.77
C ALA A 112 6.11 10.95 -11.59
N SER A 113 5.54 11.18 -10.40
CA SER A 113 4.12 10.97 -10.10
C SER A 113 3.21 11.81 -10.99
N ALA A 114 3.54 13.09 -11.23
CA ALA A 114 2.78 13.95 -12.13
C ALA A 114 2.87 13.47 -13.59
N LEU A 115 4.07 13.10 -14.06
CA LEU A 115 4.23 12.48 -15.38
C LEU A 115 3.41 11.19 -15.52
N HIS A 116 3.43 10.36 -14.48
CA HIS A 116 2.63 9.14 -14.43
C HIS A 116 1.13 9.46 -14.51
N ALA A 117 0.63 10.40 -13.72
CA ALA A 117 -0.78 10.81 -13.74
C ALA A 117 -1.22 11.36 -15.10
N MET A 118 -0.35 12.08 -15.80
CA MET A 118 -0.61 12.67 -17.13
C MET A 118 -0.36 11.72 -18.31
N ARG A 119 -0.06 10.44 -18.05
CA ARG A 119 0.19 9.46 -19.11
C ARG A 119 -1.04 9.21 -19.96
N ASN A 120 -0.85 9.01 -21.25
CA ASN A 120 -1.89 8.68 -22.22
C ASN A 120 -1.30 7.78 -23.32
N PRO A 121 -2.11 7.22 -24.23
CA PRO A 121 -1.61 6.31 -25.27
C PRO A 121 -0.48 6.88 -26.15
N VAL A 122 -0.37 8.22 -26.26
CA VAL A 122 0.65 8.89 -27.08
C VAL A 122 1.98 9.01 -26.35
N ASN A 123 1.99 9.36 -25.05
CA ASN A 123 3.22 9.65 -24.30
C ASN A 123 3.66 8.50 -23.36
N VAL A 124 2.87 7.41 -23.25
CA VAL A 124 3.10 6.35 -22.26
C VAL A 124 4.50 5.74 -22.32
N ALA A 125 5.06 5.54 -23.52
CA ALA A 125 6.40 4.99 -23.69
C ALA A 125 7.49 5.93 -23.11
N ILE A 126 7.38 7.23 -23.37
CA ILE A 126 8.32 8.25 -22.87
C ILE A 126 8.23 8.33 -21.34
N VAL A 127 7.00 8.38 -20.80
CA VAL A 127 6.76 8.43 -19.35
C VAL A 127 7.36 7.20 -18.65
N LYS A 128 7.17 6.00 -19.22
CA LYS A 128 7.76 4.75 -18.71
C LYS A 128 9.28 4.80 -18.66
N THR A 129 9.93 5.20 -19.76
CA THR A 129 11.38 5.33 -19.81
C THR A 129 11.90 6.32 -18.78
N GLU A 130 11.21 7.45 -18.61
CA GLU A 130 11.61 8.48 -17.65
C GLU A 130 11.47 8.01 -16.18
N ILE A 131 10.39 7.29 -15.86
CA ILE A 131 10.20 6.71 -14.51
C ILE A 131 11.28 5.67 -14.21
N ALA A 132 11.57 4.78 -15.17
CA ALA A 132 12.65 3.80 -15.00
C ALA A 132 14.02 4.48 -14.82
N ARG A 133 14.32 5.50 -15.63
CA ARG A 133 15.57 6.27 -15.55
C ARG A 133 15.73 6.92 -14.17
N ARG A 134 14.68 7.57 -13.64
CA ARG A 134 14.70 8.20 -12.32
C ARG A 134 14.91 7.20 -11.19
N ALA A 135 14.24 6.06 -11.25
CA ALA A 135 14.43 5.00 -10.26
C ALA A 135 15.86 4.45 -10.27
N SER A 136 16.44 4.20 -11.46
CA SER A 136 17.83 3.77 -11.59
C SER A 136 18.82 4.79 -11.06
N LEU A 137 18.64 6.08 -11.40
CA LEU A 137 19.51 7.15 -10.87
C LEU A 137 19.45 7.25 -9.34
N LEU A 138 18.27 7.12 -8.75
CA LEU A 138 18.13 7.11 -7.30
C LEU A 138 18.89 5.93 -6.68
N VAL A 139 18.71 4.73 -7.25
CA VAL A 139 19.40 3.52 -6.81
C VAL A 139 20.92 3.67 -6.90
N ASP A 140 21.43 4.08 -8.05
CA ASP A 140 22.87 4.22 -8.28
C ASP A 140 23.48 5.27 -7.34
N ALA A 141 22.79 6.40 -7.12
CA ALA A 141 23.27 7.46 -6.23
C ALA A 141 23.32 7.01 -4.76
N VAL A 142 22.29 6.33 -4.28
CA VAL A 142 22.23 5.84 -2.88
C VAL A 142 23.25 4.74 -2.64
N GLU A 143 23.38 3.78 -3.57
CA GLU A 143 24.37 2.71 -3.45
C GLU A 143 25.81 3.26 -3.48
N ALA A 144 26.09 4.25 -4.34
CA ALA A 144 27.37 4.94 -4.33
C ALA A 144 27.64 5.65 -3.01
N ALA A 145 26.64 6.36 -2.44
CA ALA A 145 26.77 7.03 -1.15
C ALA A 145 27.02 6.05 0.00
N LEU A 146 26.32 4.90 0.01
CA LEU A 146 26.49 3.84 1.01
C LEU A 146 27.88 3.20 0.93
N ALA A 147 28.45 3.06 -0.27
CA ALA A 147 29.79 2.49 -0.46
C ALA A 147 30.91 3.41 0.07
N CYS A 148 30.68 4.71 0.16
CA CYS A 148 31.69 5.70 0.54
C CYS A 148 31.90 5.85 2.06
N ASN A 149 31.21 5.09 2.94
CA ASN A 149 31.27 5.20 4.40
C ASN A 149 31.34 6.67 4.89
N PRO A 150 30.31 7.49 4.59
CA PRO A 150 30.33 8.92 4.91
C PRO A 150 30.43 9.16 6.42
N PRO A 151 31.07 10.26 6.86
CA PRO A 151 31.16 10.64 8.28
C PRO A 151 29.80 11.00 8.90
N ILE A 152 28.78 11.24 8.07
CA ILE A 152 27.38 11.46 8.48
C ILE A 152 26.57 10.28 7.94
N GLU A 153 25.78 9.64 8.82
CA GLU A 153 24.86 8.58 8.42
C GLU A 153 23.86 9.12 7.40
N LEU A 154 23.75 8.44 6.26
CA LEU A 154 22.83 8.83 5.18
C LEU A 154 21.39 8.70 5.66
N ASP A 155 20.61 9.79 5.59
CA ASP A 155 19.17 9.71 5.86
C ASP A 155 18.46 8.96 4.73
N LEU A 156 18.09 7.71 5.01
CA LEU A 156 17.44 6.81 4.07
C LEU A 156 15.94 7.03 3.95
N LEU A 157 15.31 7.87 4.78
CA LEU A 157 13.85 8.05 4.74
C LEU A 157 13.39 8.60 3.37
N PRO A 158 13.90 9.73 2.84
CA PRO A 158 13.47 10.22 1.52
C PRO A 158 13.79 9.27 0.35
N PRO A 159 14.98 8.62 0.27
CA PRO A 159 15.25 7.60 -0.74
C PRO A 159 14.28 6.41 -0.71
N VAL A 160 13.97 5.87 0.48
CA VAL A 160 13.03 4.74 0.61
C VAL A 160 11.63 5.18 0.19
N GLN A 161 11.17 6.34 0.65
CA GLN A 161 9.87 6.90 0.27
C GLN A 161 9.75 7.09 -1.25
N ALA A 162 10.76 7.68 -1.90
CA ALA A 162 10.76 7.89 -3.35
C ALA A 162 10.80 6.56 -4.12
N LEU A 163 11.62 5.59 -3.68
CA LEU A 163 11.69 4.29 -4.32
C LEU A 163 10.35 3.54 -4.19
N LEU A 164 9.66 3.64 -3.04
CA LEU A 164 8.31 3.09 -2.86
C LEU A 164 7.32 3.68 -3.86
N ILE A 165 7.35 4.99 -4.11
CA ILE A 165 6.50 5.62 -5.14
C ILE A 165 6.81 5.05 -6.52
N TYR A 166 8.08 4.87 -6.87
CA TYR A 166 8.44 4.20 -8.13
C TYR A 166 7.96 2.75 -8.16
N GLN A 167 7.97 2.02 -7.03
CA GLN A 167 7.41 0.67 -6.97
C GLN A 167 5.89 0.63 -7.11
N CYS A 168 5.16 1.58 -6.53
CA CYS A 168 3.72 1.73 -6.74
C CYS A 168 3.38 1.84 -8.24
N ILE A 169 4.23 2.50 -9.02
CA ILE A 169 4.04 2.63 -10.47
C ILE A 169 4.42 1.33 -11.21
N ARG A 170 5.56 0.72 -10.86
CA ARG A 170 6.20 -0.31 -11.68
C ARG A 170 5.72 -1.74 -11.39
N LEU A 171 5.48 -2.08 -10.12
CA LEU A 171 5.05 -3.44 -9.74
C LEU A 171 3.65 -3.77 -10.27
N PHE A 172 2.73 -2.80 -10.24
CA PHE A 172 1.34 -2.96 -10.65
C PHE A 172 1.09 -2.55 -12.11
N SER A 173 2.14 -2.35 -12.91
CA SER A 173 2.04 -2.02 -14.34
C SER A 173 1.70 -3.26 -15.16
N THR A 174 0.47 -3.31 -15.67
CA THR A 174 -0.16 -4.50 -16.26
C THR A 174 0.30 -4.88 -17.66
N SER A 175 0.91 -3.95 -18.40
CA SER A 175 1.34 -4.16 -19.79
C SER A 175 2.87 -4.09 -19.95
N ASP A 176 3.62 -4.09 -18.85
CA ASP A 176 5.05 -3.80 -18.90
C ASP A 176 5.88 -4.73 -18.01
N ILE A 177 6.15 -5.90 -18.57
CA ILE A 177 7.03 -6.92 -17.97
C ILE A 177 8.42 -6.34 -17.67
N THR A 178 8.90 -5.37 -18.47
CA THR A 178 10.22 -4.77 -18.28
C THR A 178 10.25 -3.90 -17.02
N GLN A 179 9.21 -3.08 -16.80
CA GLN A 179 9.07 -2.29 -15.57
C GLN A 179 8.95 -3.18 -14.33
N GLN A 180 8.15 -4.25 -14.42
CA GLN A 180 8.01 -5.23 -13.33
C GLN A 180 9.35 -5.93 -13.04
N ALA A 181 10.08 -6.38 -14.06
CA ALA A 181 11.38 -7.02 -13.88
C ALA A 181 12.44 -6.07 -13.29
N GLN A 182 12.40 -4.77 -13.60
CA GLN A 182 13.26 -3.78 -12.94
C GLN A 182 12.84 -3.55 -11.48
N ALA A 183 11.54 -3.42 -11.23
CA ALA A 183 10.99 -3.25 -9.89
C ALA A 183 11.36 -4.42 -8.96
N GLU A 184 11.27 -5.65 -9.46
CA GLU A 184 11.69 -6.86 -8.74
C GLU A 184 13.18 -6.86 -8.41
N ARG A 185 14.04 -6.41 -9.34
CA ARG A 185 15.48 -6.25 -9.09
C ARG A 185 15.78 -5.19 -8.04
N ASP A 186 14.98 -4.13 -8.00
CA ASP A 186 15.12 -3.05 -7.03
C ASP A 186 14.52 -3.41 -5.67
N ALA A 187 13.64 -4.43 -5.59
CA ALA A 187 12.96 -4.82 -4.35
C ALA A 187 13.94 -5.28 -3.26
N ALA A 188 15.01 -6.00 -3.64
CA ALA A 188 16.05 -6.41 -2.69
C ALA A 188 16.79 -5.22 -2.06
N ARG A 189 17.05 -4.17 -2.86
CA ARG A 189 17.68 -2.93 -2.38
C ARG A 189 16.74 -2.14 -1.48
N LEU A 190 15.50 -1.99 -1.90
CA LEU A 190 14.44 -1.36 -1.11
C LEU A 190 14.29 -2.05 0.25
N SER A 191 14.27 -3.38 0.29
CA SER A 191 14.19 -4.16 1.53
C SER A 191 15.40 -3.88 2.43
N ALA A 192 16.63 -3.91 1.90
CA ALA A 192 17.83 -3.61 2.67
C ALA A 192 17.85 -2.17 3.22
N TRP A 193 17.37 -1.19 2.46
CA TRP A 193 17.27 0.19 2.93
C TRP A 193 16.16 0.35 3.99
N ALA A 194 15.02 -0.30 3.79
CA ALA A 194 13.91 -0.32 4.74
C ALA A 194 14.31 -1.00 6.07
N ASP A 195 15.15 -2.04 6.03
CA ASP A 195 15.70 -2.69 7.24
C ASP A 195 16.57 -1.73 8.06
N LYS A 196 17.42 -0.93 7.40
CA LYS A 196 18.17 0.13 8.09
C LYS A 196 17.24 1.18 8.70
N LEU A 197 16.23 1.61 7.94
CA LEU A 197 15.22 2.56 8.43
C LEU A 197 14.47 2.02 9.65
N ARG A 198 14.09 0.73 9.63
CA ARG A 198 13.43 0.04 10.74
C ARG A 198 14.25 0.05 12.03
N GLN A 199 15.58 -0.05 11.93
CA GLN A 199 16.46 -0.02 13.10
C GLN A 199 16.45 1.35 13.82
N THR A 200 15.96 2.40 13.15
CA THR A 200 15.83 3.76 13.72
C THR A 200 14.47 4.03 14.35
N ILE A 201 13.51 3.09 14.26
CA ILE A 201 12.17 3.26 14.82
C ILE A 201 12.27 3.33 16.34
N SER A 202 11.80 4.45 16.89
CA SER A 202 11.61 4.58 18.33
C SER A 202 10.26 3.97 18.75
N PRO A 203 10.15 3.36 19.95
CA PRO A 203 8.86 2.98 20.52
C PRO A 203 7.88 4.15 20.61
N PHE A 204 6.59 3.86 20.72
CA PHE A 204 5.61 4.88 21.06
C PHE A 204 5.91 5.47 22.44
N GLY A 205 5.68 6.77 22.60
CA GLY A 205 6.06 7.48 23.81
C GLY A 205 5.72 8.97 23.75
N PRO A 206 5.96 9.72 24.85
CA PRO A 206 5.72 11.15 24.87
C PRO A 206 6.65 11.86 23.88
N VAL A 207 6.10 12.72 23.03
CA VAL A 207 6.86 13.56 22.11
C VAL A 207 6.53 15.02 22.38
N ASN A 208 7.57 15.86 22.46
CA ASN A 208 7.43 17.29 22.76
C ASN A 208 7.43 18.17 21.50
N GLU A 209 8.06 17.69 20.43
CA GLU A 209 8.23 18.44 19.17
C GLU A 209 7.48 17.77 18.01
N TRP A 210 6.70 18.56 17.29
CA TRP A 210 5.91 18.06 16.15
C TRP A 210 6.82 17.51 15.04
N THR A 211 7.95 18.15 14.77
CA THR A 211 8.94 17.73 13.76
C THR A 211 9.52 16.35 14.06
N ASP A 212 9.84 16.07 15.33
CA ASP A 212 10.33 14.77 15.76
C ASP A 212 9.27 13.69 15.62
N TRP A 213 8.02 14.02 15.99
CA TRP A 213 6.89 13.13 15.79
C TRP A 213 6.67 12.81 14.32
N ILE A 214 6.63 13.83 13.44
CA ILE A 214 6.50 13.64 11.99
C ILE A 214 7.61 12.74 11.45
N ARG A 215 8.85 12.97 11.87
CA ARG A 215 9.98 12.16 11.40
C ARG A 215 9.81 10.70 11.81
N GLN A 216 9.61 10.43 13.09
CA GLN A 216 9.44 9.05 13.60
C GLN A 216 8.21 8.36 13.01
N GLU A 217 7.09 9.08 12.88
CA GLU A 217 5.87 8.53 12.30
C GLU A 217 6.03 8.24 10.79
N SER A 218 6.77 9.09 10.07
CA SER A 218 7.11 8.83 8.66
C SER A 218 7.98 7.59 8.50
N VAL A 219 8.95 7.37 9.39
CA VAL A 219 9.77 6.15 9.44
C VAL A 219 8.88 4.92 9.64
N ARG A 220 7.99 4.94 10.64
CA ARG A 220 7.04 3.85 10.93
C ARG A 220 6.14 3.53 9.75
N ARG A 221 5.49 4.54 9.17
CA ARG A 221 4.59 4.39 8.01
C ARG A 221 5.32 3.89 6.78
N THR A 222 6.51 4.41 6.52
CA THR A 222 7.34 3.97 5.39
C THR A 222 7.72 2.49 5.55
N ALA A 223 8.08 2.05 6.76
CA ALA A 223 8.37 0.64 7.03
C ALA A 223 7.13 -0.25 6.85
N VAL A 224 5.99 0.12 7.44
CA VAL A 224 4.72 -0.62 7.27
C VAL A 224 4.33 -0.71 5.80
N PHE A 225 4.46 0.40 5.06
CA PHE A 225 4.13 0.45 3.65
C PHE A 225 5.07 -0.42 2.80
N ALA A 226 6.38 -0.43 3.10
CA ALA A 226 7.36 -1.28 2.42
C ALA A 226 7.08 -2.77 2.59
N GLU A 227 6.72 -3.21 3.80
CA GLU A 227 6.30 -4.59 4.03
C GLU A 227 4.99 -4.90 3.33
N THR A 228 4.02 -3.98 3.40
CA THR A 228 2.69 -4.17 2.80
C THR A 228 2.77 -4.30 1.29
N ILE A 229 3.53 -3.45 0.60
CA ILE A 229 3.67 -3.53 -0.87
C ILE A 229 4.39 -4.80 -1.30
N SER A 230 5.42 -5.22 -0.56
CA SER A 230 6.15 -6.46 -0.83
C SER A 230 5.23 -7.67 -0.66
N GLY A 231 4.48 -7.71 0.44
CA GLY A 231 3.60 -8.83 0.76
C GLY A 231 2.43 -8.97 -0.21
N VAL A 232 1.74 -7.85 -0.49
CA VAL A 232 0.65 -7.82 -1.47
C VAL A 232 1.15 -8.24 -2.86
N TYR A 233 2.29 -7.72 -3.31
CA TYR A 233 2.83 -8.09 -4.61
C TYR A 233 3.21 -9.58 -4.67
N THR A 234 3.86 -10.09 -3.62
CA THR A 234 4.25 -11.51 -3.52
C THR A 234 3.03 -12.42 -3.54
N PHE A 235 2.00 -12.09 -2.76
CA PHE A 235 0.73 -12.83 -2.76
C PHE A 235 0.10 -12.84 -4.15
N LEU A 236 -0.01 -11.69 -4.81
CA LEU A 236 -0.61 -11.60 -6.15
C LEU A 236 0.18 -12.40 -7.19
N LYS A 237 1.50 -12.48 -7.05
CA LYS A 237 2.37 -13.21 -7.99
C LYS A 237 2.40 -14.71 -7.74
N LEU A 238 2.48 -15.14 -6.47
CA LEU A 238 2.76 -16.52 -6.08
C LEU A 238 1.55 -17.25 -5.46
N GLY A 239 0.49 -16.53 -5.09
CA GLY A 239 -0.69 -17.06 -4.41
C GLY A 239 -0.55 -17.24 -2.89
N TRP A 240 0.58 -16.80 -2.32
CA TRP A 240 0.88 -16.85 -0.89
C TRP A 240 1.91 -15.76 -0.54
N ASP A 241 1.94 -15.39 0.74
CA ASP A 241 2.92 -14.45 1.31
C ASP A 241 3.29 -14.87 2.75
N CYS A 242 4.38 -14.31 3.28
CA CYS A 242 4.81 -14.48 4.66
C CYS A 242 4.62 -13.17 5.45
N GLU A 243 3.57 -13.09 6.26
CA GLU A 243 3.20 -11.88 7.03
C GLU A 243 4.13 -11.58 8.24
N GLY A 244 5.20 -12.37 8.44
CA GLY A 244 6.00 -12.33 9.68
C GLY A 244 6.78 -11.02 9.92
N ARG A 245 7.09 -10.24 8.87
CA ARG A 245 7.88 -8.99 9.03
C ARG A 245 7.01 -7.78 9.37
N VAL A 246 5.78 -7.72 8.86
CA VAL A 246 4.86 -6.60 9.13
C VAL A 246 4.30 -6.66 10.55
N SER A 247 4.14 -7.85 11.14
CA SER A 247 3.58 -8.05 12.48
C SER A 247 4.37 -7.35 13.60
N GLN A 248 5.67 -7.11 13.40
CA GLN A 248 6.56 -6.43 14.36
C GLN A 248 6.49 -4.90 14.29
N LEU A 249 5.72 -4.35 13.35
CA LEU A 249 5.63 -2.93 13.10
C LEU A 249 4.39 -2.32 13.75
N GLY A 250 4.37 -0.99 13.79
CA GLY A 250 3.23 -0.22 14.24
C GLY A 250 3.31 1.20 13.74
N PHE A 251 2.17 1.88 13.70
CA PHE A 251 2.08 3.29 13.31
C PHE A 251 0.86 3.95 13.98
N THR A 252 0.78 5.27 13.93
CA THR A 252 -0.35 6.03 14.45
C THR A 252 -1.39 6.17 13.34
N ALA A 253 -2.52 5.49 13.39
CA ALA A 253 -3.52 5.53 12.30
C ALA A 253 -4.40 6.79 12.29
N GLN A 254 -4.26 7.65 13.31
CA GLN A 254 -5.12 8.80 13.52
C GLN A 254 -4.95 9.87 12.43
N ALA A 255 -6.00 10.10 11.64
CA ALA A 255 -6.02 11.09 10.56
C ALA A 255 -5.72 12.50 11.06
N ALA A 256 -6.35 12.92 12.16
CA ALA A 256 -6.18 14.25 12.71
C ALA A 256 -4.72 14.58 13.07
N LEU A 257 -3.96 13.61 13.61
CA LEU A 257 -2.55 13.82 13.93
C LEU A 257 -1.66 13.86 12.68
N TRP A 258 -1.92 12.97 11.72
CA TRP A 258 -1.13 12.90 10.48
C TRP A 258 -1.39 14.07 9.54
N GLU A 259 -2.62 14.60 9.51
CA GLU A 259 -3.02 15.65 8.59
C GLU A 259 -2.83 17.06 9.15
N ALA A 260 -2.54 17.19 10.45
CA ALA A 260 -2.31 18.47 11.12
C ALA A 260 -1.41 19.40 10.29
N ARG A 261 -1.82 20.66 10.14
CA ARG A 261 -1.13 21.65 9.30
C ARG A 261 -0.16 22.52 10.08
N SER A 262 -0.16 22.43 11.41
CA SER A 262 0.75 23.18 12.27
C SER A 262 1.10 22.43 13.56
N ALA A 263 2.23 22.83 14.19
CA ALA A 263 2.62 22.31 15.50
C ALA A 263 1.61 22.65 16.61
N ALA A 264 0.87 23.75 16.47
CA ALA A 264 -0.15 24.16 17.43
C ALA A 264 -1.36 23.23 17.36
N GLU A 265 -1.87 22.98 16.15
CA GLU A 265 -2.96 22.03 15.88
C GLU A 265 -2.59 20.62 16.33
N TRP A 266 -1.42 20.13 15.94
CA TRP A 266 -0.93 18.82 16.37
C TRP A 266 -0.89 18.68 17.90
N ARG A 267 -0.39 19.70 18.61
CA ARG A 267 -0.27 19.68 20.07
C ARG A 267 -1.64 19.71 20.76
N ASP A 268 -2.61 20.40 20.19
CA ASP A 268 -3.98 20.41 20.70
C ASP A 268 -4.58 19.01 20.61
N ILE A 269 -4.57 18.41 19.41
CA ILE A 269 -5.05 17.05 19.14
C ILE A 269 -4.33 16.03 20.02
N TRP A 270 -3.01 16.15 20.17
CA TRP A 270 -2.20 15.25 21.00
C TRP A 270 -2.63 15.23 22.48
N LYS A 271 -3.18 16.34 22.98
CA LYS A 271 -3.65 16.47 24.37
C LYS A 271 -5.11 16.05 24.54
N THR A 272 -5.95 16.31 23.54
CA THR A 272 -7.41 16.18 23.66
C THR A 272 -7.95 14.85 23.16
N SER A 273 -7.30 14.25 22.17
CA SER A 273 -7.81 13.06 21.48
C SER A 273 -7.21 11.77 22.01
N ARG A 274 -7.98 10.68 21.91
CA ARG A 274 -7.45 9.32 22.12
C ARG A 274 -6.38 9.05 21.07
N ARG A 275 -5.23 8.54 21.50
CA ARG A 275 -4.16 8.09 20.59
C ARG A 275 -4.53 6.74 19.99
N LEU A 276 -4.53 6.67 18.66
CA LEU A 276 -4.69 5.42 17.88
C LEU A 276 -3.33 4.94 17.38
N GLU A 277 -2.47 4.58 18.33
CA GLU A 277 -1.17 3.93 18.08
C GLU A 277 -1.43 2.44 17.91
N LEU A 278 -1.25 1.92 16.70
CA LEU A 278 -1.57 0.53 16.34
C LEU A 278 -0.30 -0.29 16.25
N ALA A 279 -0.27 -1.46 16.87
CA ALA A 279 0.69 -2.50 16.53
C ALA A 279 0.06 -3.54 15.60
N MET A 280 0.81 -4.01 14.61
CA MET A 280 0.27 -4.95 13.62
C MET A 280 -0.06 -6.31 14.25
N SER A 281 0.67 -6.73 15.28
CA SER A 281 0.40 -7.95 16.06
C SER A 281 -0.88 -7.89 16.90
N THR A 282 -1.28 -6.71 17.37
CA THR A 282 -2.49 -6.49 18.20
C THR A 282 -3.56 -5.69 17.46
N PHE A 283 -3.48 -5.64 16.13
CA PHE A 283 -4.28 -4.74 15.30
C PHE A 283 -5.78 -4.85 15.59
N GLY A 284 -6.32 -6.07 15.70
CA GLY A 284 -7.74 -6.30 16.00
C GLY A 284 -8.20 -5.66 17.31
N HIS A 285 -7.38 -5.79 18.36
CA HIS A 285 -7.63 -5.20 19.68
C HIS A 285 -7.48 -3.67 19.65
N ASP A 286 -6.41 -3.16 19.05
CA ASP A 286 -6.09 -1.72 19.07
C ASP A 286 -7.11 -0.89 18.29
N THR A 287 -7.75 -1.51 17.31
CA THR A 287 -8.79 -0.90 16.46
C THR A 287 -10.22 -1.17 16.97
N GLN A 288 -10.39 -1.76 18.15
CA GLN A 288 -11.71 -2.03 18.71
C GLN A 288 -12.42 -0.75 19.16
N GLY A 289 -13.64 -0.55 18.67
CA GLY A 289 -14.49 0.61 18.99
C GLY A 289 -13.99 1.94 18.45
N ALA A 290 -13.01 1.93 17.55
CA ALA A 290 -12.58 3.13 16.84
C ALA A 290 -13.45 3.38 15.61
N ASN A 291 -13.67 4.64 15.26
CA ASN A 291 -14.53 4.98 14.14
C ASN A 291 -13.72 5.09 12.84
N PRO A 292 -14.34 4.86 11.67
CA PRO A 292 -13.63 4.95 10.40
C PRO A 292 -13.10 6.37 10.09
N GLU A 293 -13.78 7.43 10.55
CA GLU A 293 -13.34 8.81 10.36
C GLU A 293 -12.04 9.14 11.11
N ASP A 294 -11.75 8.42 12.20
CA ASP A 294 -10.52 8.62 12.96
C ASP A 294 -9.30 8.10 12.20
N PHE A 295 -9.49 7.19 11.25
CA PHE A 295 -8.41 6.53 10.52
C PHE A 295 -8.04 7.33 9.29
N ASP A 296 -6.76 7.38 8.98
CA ASP A 296 -6.30 7.87 7.69
C ASP A 296 -6.36 6.81 6.59
N GLU A 297 -5.71 7.10 5.46
CA GLU A 297 -5.66 6.19 4.33
C GLU A 297 -4.90 4.90 4.60
N LEU A 298 -3.76 4.95 5.29
CA LEU A 298 -2.97 3.76 5.58
C LEU A 298 -3.75 2.84 6.51
N GLY A 299 -4.32 3.40 7.58
CA GLY A 299 -5.15 2.69 8.55
C GLY A 299 -6.27 1.90 7.88
N LYS A 300 -7.04 2.54 6.99
CA LYS A 300 -8.15 1.90 6.28
C LYS A 300 -7.70 0.81 5.31
N VAL A 301 -6.57 1.00 4.61
CA VAL A 301 -5.99 -0.04 3.74
C VAL A 301 -5.55 -1.25 4.57
N ILE A 302 -4.88 -1.04 5.71
CA ILE A 302 -4.49 -2.12 6.62
C ILE A 302 -5.72 -2.82 7.20
N CYS A 303 -6.79 -2.10 7.57
CA CYS A 303 -8.06 -2.70 7.97
C CYS A 303 -8.61 -3.64 6.90
N ALA A 304 -8.60 -3.23 5.63
CA ALA A 304 -9.07 -4.04 4.50
C ALA A 304 -8.29 -5.36 4.38
N THR A 305 -6.97 -5.30 4.56
CA THR A 305 -6.08 -6.47 4.46
C THR A 305 -6.30 -7.45 5.63
N TYR A 306 -6.35 -6.95 6.86
CA TYR A 306 -6.45 -7.79 8.07
C TYR A 306 -7.87 -8.27 8.35
N ARG A 307 -8.85 -7.37 8.37
CA ARG A 307 -10.26 -7.70 8.71
C ARG A 307 -11.05 -8.20 7.50
N GLY A 308 -10.70 -7.75 6.29
CA GLY A 308 -11.40 -8.06 5.05
C GLY A 308 -12.34 -6.97 4.57
N LEU A 309 -12.79 -7.10 3.33
CA LEU A 309 -13.58 -6.08 2.63
C LEU A 309 -15.00 -5.95 3.20
N ASP A 310 -15.64 -7.07 3.55
CA ASP A 310 -17.00 -7.06 4.12
C ASP A 310 -17.02 -6.34 5.49
N ALA A 311 -16.02 -6.62 6.33
CA ALA A 311 -15.88 -5.95 7.62
C ALA A 311 -15.58 -4.45 7.46
N LEU A 312 -14.83 -4.06 6.43
CA LEU A 312 -14.58 -2.66 6.12
C LEU A 312 -15.86 -1.96 5.61
N GLU A 313 -16.66 -2.64 4.79
CA GLU A 313 -17.94 -2.14 4.30
C GLU A 313 -18.95 -1.93 5.43
N GLU A 314 -19.05 -2.90 6.35
CA GLU A 314 -19.88 -2.79 7.55
C GLU A 314 -19.38 -1.66 8.46
N TRP A 315 -18.06 -1.51 8.60
CA TRP A 315 -17.47 -0.45 9.41
C TRP A 315 -17.78 0.95 8.87
N PHE A 316 -17.92 1.12 7.55
CA PHE A 316 -18.37 2.36 6.92
C PHE A 316 -19.90 2.58 6.99
N ASP A 317 -20.63 1.76 7.74
CA ASP A 317 -22.09 1.84 7.95
C ASP A 317 -22.90 1.90 6.64
N GLY A 318 -22.37 1.30 5.57
CA GLY A 318 -23.05 1.28 4.28
C GLY A 318 -23.13 2.63 3.55
N ASP A 319 -22.41 3.68 3.98
CA ASP A 319 -22.46 4.99 3.32
C ASP A 319 -22.03 4.90 1.85
N LYS A 320 -22.98 5.12 0.94
CA LYS A 320 -22.77 4.87 -0.50
C LYS A 320 -21.64 5.70 -1.08
N ALA A 321 -21.49 6.95 -0.63
CA ALA A 321 -20.44 7.84 -1.13
C ALA A 321 -19.05 7.35 -0.69
N THR A 322 -18.93 6.95 0.58
CA THR A 322 -17.71 6.38 1.15
C THR A 322 -17.38 5.04 0.49
N LEU A 323 -18.32 4.11 0.39
CA LEU A 323 -18.09 2.82 -0.27
C LEU A 323 -17.63 2.97 -1.72
N LYS A 324 -18.18 3.96 -2.45
CA LYS A 324 -17.75 4.28 -3.81
C LYS A 324 -16.34 4.86 -3.83
N ARG A 325 -16.04 5.85 -2.97
CA ARG A 325 -14.71 6.46 -2.83
C ARG A 325 -13.64 5.40 -2.52
N TRP A 326 -13.99 4.43 -1.67
CA TRP A 326 -13.11 3.35 -1.26
C TRP A 326 -13.11 2.15 -2.21
N GLY A 327 -13.89 2.17 -3.30
CA GLY A 327 -13.90 1.11 -4.30
C GLY A 327 -14.47 -0.22 -3.79
N LEU A 328 -15.37 -0.17 -2.80
CA LEU A 328 -16.04 -1.34 -2.22
C LEU A 328 -17.39 -1.64 -2.91
N ARG A 329 -18.04 -0.62 -3.49
CA ARG A 329 -19.27 -0.80 -4.30
C ARG A 329 -19.23 0.03 -5.58
N GLU A 330 -19.74 -0.55 -6.67
CA GLU A 330 -19.98 0.15 -7.94
C GLU A 330 -21.36 0.82 -7.99
N ASP A 331 -21.50 1.82 -8.86
CA ASP A 331 -22.73 2.58 -9.04
C ASP A 331 -23.81 1.73 -9.73
N ARG A 332 -24.73 1.14 -8.95
CA ARG A 332 -25.92 0.44 -9.48
C ARG A 332 -27.09 1.39 -9.78
N SER A 333 -26.85 2.69 -9.88
CA SER A 333 -27.91 3.68 -10.13
C SER A 333 -27.86 4.25 -11.54
N LEU A 334 -28.43 3.51 -12.50
CA LEU A 334 -29.47 3.95 -13.46
C LEU A 334 -29.68 2.88 -14.56
N PRO A 335 -30.91 2.76 -15.11
CA PRO A 335 -31.33 1.62 -15.91
C PRO A 335 -30.72 1.65 -17.31
N ALA A 336 -30.29 0.47 -17.76
CA ALA A 336 -29.78 0.24 -19.10
C ALA A 336 -30.88 0.47 -20.14
N TYR A 337 -30.65 1.41 -21.05
CA TYR A 337 -31.33 1.51 -22.34
C TYR A 337 -30.35 1.25 -23.45
#